data_AF-A0A7R9YL56-F1
#
_entry.id   AF-A0A7R9YL56-F1
#
_cell.length_a   1.000
_cell.length_b   1.000
_cell.length_c   1.000
_cell.angle_alpha   90.00
_cell.angle_beta   90.00
_cell.angle_gamma   90.00
#
_symmetry.space_group_name_H-M   'P 1'
#
loop_
_entity.id
_entity.type
_entity.pdbx_description
1 polymer ?
#
loop_
_entity_poly.entity_id
_entity_poly.type
_entity_poly.pdbx_seq_one_letter_code
_entity_poly.pdbx_strand_id
1 'polypeptide(L)'
;MRAVLQVFESYQKARVNFVQTVAELATRPQNIEALQNAGVMQLLRPLLLDNVPSIQQSAALALGRLANYNDELAEAVVSNEILPQLVYSLAEQNRFYKKAAAFVLRAVAKHSPQLAQAVVDSGALDALVGCLEEFDPGVKEAAAWALGYIARHNGELAQTVVDAGAVPLLVLCVQEPELTLKRISASALSDISKHSPELAQAVVDAGAVAYLAPLIQSPDGKLK
;
A
#
# COMPACT_ATOMS: atom_id res chain seq x y z
N MET A 1 -4.49 12.95 -41.25
CA MET A 1 -4.53 13.39 -39.83
C MET A 1 -5.62 12.67 -39.03
N ARG A 2 -6.90 12.67 -39.44
CA ARG A 2 -8.01 12.01 -38.72
C ARG A 2 -7.82 10.50 -38.49
N ALA A 3 -7.37 9.75 -39.51
CA ALA A 3 -7.13 8.30 -39.39
C ALA A 3 -6.01 7.97 -38.38
N VAL A 4 -4.97 8.80 -38.30
CA VAL A 4 -3.88 8.64 -37.33
C VAL A 4 -4.40 8.85 -35.91
N LEU A 5 -5.11 9.96 -35.66
CA LEU A 5 -5.70 10.24 -34.34
C LEU A 5 -6.64 9.12 -33.88
N GLN A 6 -7.47 8.60 -34.79
CA GLN A 6 -8.39 7.49 -34.50
C GLN A 6 -7.66 6.21 -34.03
N VAL A 7 -6.48 5.92 -34.58
CA VAL A 7 -5.67 4.77 -34.14
C VAL A 7 -5.19 4.95 -32.70
N PHE A 8 -4.66 6.13 -32.36
CA PHE A 8 -4.21 6.45 -30.99
C PHE A 8 -5.37 6.45 -29.99
N GLU A 9 -6.51 7.05 -30.34
CA GLU A 9 -7.73 7.02 -29.51
C GLU A 9 -8.21 5.59 -29.26
N SER A 10 -8.20 4.74 -30.30
CA SER A 10 -8.61 3.33 -30.19
C SER A 10 -7.66 2.56 -29.26
N TYR A 11 -6.35 2.78 -29.38
CA TYR A 11 -5.36 2.16 -28.51
C TYR A 11 -5.49 2.61 -27.05
N GLN A 12 -5.65 3.91 -26.81
CA GLN A 12 -5.87 4.44 -25.47
C GLN A 12 -7.12 3.85 -24.84
N LYS A 13 -8.24 3.79 -25.58
CA LYS A 13 -9.49 3.20 -25.11
C LYS A 13 -9.34 1.70 -24.79
N ALA A 14 -8.61 0.96 -25.62
CA ALA A 14 -8.33 -0.44 -25.39
C ALA A 14 -7.54 -0.66 -24.09
N ARG A 15 -6.50 0.15 -23.83
CA ARG A 15 -5.74 0.08 -22.57
C ARG A 15 -6.60 0.38 -21.34
N VAL A 16 -7.42 1.44 -21.39
CA VAL A 16 -8.36 1.79 -20.29
C VAL A 16 -9.33 0.65 -20.03
N ASN A 17 -9.98 0.14 -21.07
CA ASN A 17 -10.93 -0.97 -20.95
C ASN A 17 -10.27 -2.23 -20.38
N PHE A 18 -9.06 -2.54 -20.83
CA PHE A 18 -8.30 -3.69 -20.36
C PHE A 18 -8.04 -3.61 -18.85
N VAL A 19 -7.42 -2.54 -18.35
CA VAL A 19 -7.11 -2.42 -16.92
C VAL A 19 -8.34 -2.37 -16.04
N GLN A 20 -9.41 -1.72 -16.48
CA GLN A 20 -10.67 -1.65 -15.72
C GLN A 20 -11.32 -3.02 -15.62
N THR A 21 -11.38 -3.74 -16.74
CA THR A 21 -11.99 -5.08 -16.80
C THR A 21 -11.19 -6.07 -15.98
N VAL A 22 -9.86 -6.06 -16.12
CA VAL A 22 -8.97 -6.91 -15.32
C VAL A 22 -9.09 -6.60 -13.83
N ALA A 23 -9.10 -5.32 -13.45
CA ALA A 23 -9.28 -4.93 -12.06
C ALA A 23 -10.62 -5.45 -11.52
N GLU A 24 -11.71 -5.29 -12.25
CA GLU A 24 -13.03 -5.79 -11.87
C GLU A 24 -13.06 -7.32 -11.76
N LEU A 25 -12.50 -8.03 -12.73
CA LEU A 25 -12.42 -9.50 -12.70
C LEU A 25 -11.62 -10.00 -11.50
N ALA A 26 -10.54 -9.30 -11.13
CA ALA A 26 -9.70 -9.62 -9.97
C ALA A 26 -10.42 -9.43 -8.61
N THR A 27 -11.64 -8.87 -8.57
CA THR A 27 -12.44 -8.83 -7.34
C THR A 27 -13.07 -10.17 -6.99
N ARG A 28 -13.16 -11.08 -7.96
CA ARG A 28 -13.86 -12.37 -7.81
C ARG A 28 -12.86 -13.52 -7.76
N PRO A 29 -12.82 -14.29 -6.65
CA PRO A 29 -11.93 -15.44 -6.48
C PRO A 29 -11.91 -16.42 -7.66
N GLN A 30 -13.07 -16.72 -8.23
CA GLN A 30 -13.23 -17.65 -9.36
C GLN A 30 -12.48 -17.24 -10.63
N ASN A 31 -12.11 -15.97 -10.78
CA ASN A 31 -11.41 -15.47 -11.96
C ASN A 31 -9.89 -15.45 -11.78
N ILE A 32 -9.40 -15.60 -10.56
CA ILE A 32 -7.98 -15.35 -10.23
C ILE A 32 -7.07 -16.33 -10.96
N GLU A 33 -7.41 -17.62 -10.95
CA GLU A 33 -6.66 -18.66 -11.66
C GLU A 33 -6.60 -18.39 -13.17
N ALA A 34 -7.74 -18.00 -13.77
CA ALA A 34 -7.79 -17.65 -15.20
C ALA A 34 -6.94 -16.42 -15.52
N LEU A 35 -6.94 -15.40 -14.66
CA LEU A 35 -6.12 -14.21 -14.80
C LEU A 35 -4.62 -14.51 -14.67
N GLN A 36 -4.26 -15.39 -13.72
CA GLN A 36 -2.87 -15.86 -13.54
C GLN A 36 -2.39 -16.63 -14.77
N ASN A 37 -3.18 -17.60 -15.25
CA ASN A 37 -2.86 -18.40 -16.43
C ASN A 37 -2.76 -17.55 -17.71
N ALA A 38 -3.46 -16.42 -17.77
CA ALA A 38 -3.35 -15.45 -18.86
C ALA A 38 -2.10 -14.54 -18.78
N GLY A 39 -1.24 -14.69 -17.76
CA GLY A 39 -0.03 -13.89 -17.60
C GLY A 39 -0.30 -12.42 -17.28
N VAL A 40 -1.43 -12.13 -16.61
CA VAL A 40 -1.92 -10.75 -16.47
C VAL A 40 -0.94 -9.79 -15.78
N MET A 41 -0.07 -10.29 -14.88
CA MET A 41 0.91 -9.46 -14.17
C MET A 41 1.93 -8.84 -15.12
N GLN A 42 2.40 -9.60 -16.12
CA GLN A 42 3.34 -9.11 -17.14
C GLN A 42 2.69 -8.06 -18.04
N LEU A 43 1.39 -8.18 -18.29
CA LEU A 43 0.61 -7.22 -19.07
C LEU A 43 0.31 -5.93 -18.28
N LEU A 44 0.11 -6.04 -16.96
CA LEU A 44 -0.17 -4.90 -16.08
C LEU A 44 1.09 -4.11 -15.72
N ARG A 45 2.25 -4.77 -15.60
CA ARG A 45 3.53 -4.13 -15.26
C ARG A 45 3.81 -2.87 -16.10
N PRO A 46 3.84 -2.90 -17.46
CA PRO A 46 4.14 -1.70 -18.24
C PRO A 46 3.08 -0.59 -18.08
N LEU A 47 1.83 -0.95 -17.74
CA LEU A 47 0.73 0.00 -17.57
C LEU A 47 0.83 0.81 -16.26
N LEU A 48 1.73 0.44 -15.34
CA LEU A 48 2.06 1.27 -14.17
C LEU A 48 2.79 2.56 -14.55
N LEU A 49 3.47 2.58 -15.68
CA LEU A 49 4.18 3.76 -16.23
C LEU A 49 3.39 4.43 -17.36
N ASP A 50 2.09 4.12 -17.47
CA ASP A 50 1.24 4.71 -18.50
C ASP A 50 1.11 6.23 -18.30
N ASN A 51 1.03 6.98 -19.39
CA ASN A 51 0.86 8.43 -19.33
C ASN A 51 -0.54 8.87 -18.89
N VAL A 52 -1.49 7.93 -18.83
CA VAL A 52 -2.85 8.19 -18.34
C VAL A 52 -2.98 7.76 -16.87
N PRO A 53 -3.22 8.70 -15.94
CA PRO A 53 -3.31 8.40 -14.51
C PRO A 53 -4.33 7.34 -14.12
N SER A 54 -5.49 7.31 -14.79
CA SER A 54 -6.52 6.30 -14.53
C SER A 54 -6.07 4.90 -14.92
N ILE A 55 -5.23 4.77 -15.95
CA ILE A 55 -4.67 3.48 -16.36
C ILE A 55 -3.70 2.98 -15.29
N GLN A 56 -2.78 3.84 -14.85
CA GLN A 56 -1.82 3.51 -13.79
C GLN A 56 -2.52 3.07 -12.50
N GLN A 57 -3.56 3.83 -12.09
CA GLN A 57 -4.34 3.52 -10.91
C GLN A 57 -5.06 2.16 -11.04
N SER A 58 -5.76 1.92 -12.15
CA SER A 58 -6.47 0.65 -12.36
C SER A 58 -5.51 -0.55 -12.46
N ALA A 59 -4.34 -0.37 -13.06
CA ALA A 59 -3.31 -1.40 -13.11
C ALA A 59 -2.79 -1.75 -11.71
N ALA A 60 -2.45 -0.75 -10.89
CA ALA A 60 -2.03 -0.95 -9.50
C ALA A 60 -3.14 -1.60 -8.65
N LEU A 61 -4.40 -1.19 -8.82
CA LEU A 61 -5.53 -1.82 -8.13
C LEU A 61 -5.71 -3.30 -8.51
N ALA A 62 -5.58 -3.63 -9.79
CA ALA A 62 -5.64 -5.02 -10.25
C ALA A 62 -4.52 -5.86 -9.61
N LEU A 63 -3.28 -5.35 -9.64
CA LEU A 63 -2.13 -6.01 -9.03
C LEU A 63 -2.30 -6.19 -7.52
N GLY A 64 -2.79 -5.18 -6.82
CA GLY A 64 -3.03 -5.26 -5.38
C GLY A 64 -4.14 -6.27 -5.02
N ARG A 65 -5.16 -6.41 -5.87
CA ARG A 65 -6.23 -7.42 -5.69
C ARG A 65 -5.69 -8.83 -5.88
N LEU A 66 -4.88 -9.06 -6.91
CA LEU A 66 -4.21 -10.34 -7.15
C LEU A 66 -3.26 -10.67 -5.98
N ALA A 67 -2.38 -9.73 -5.62
CA ALA A 67 -1.45 -9.90 -4.50
C ALA A 67 -2.18 -10.21 -3.19
N ASN A 68 -3.32 -9.56 -2.90
CA ASN A 68 -4.04 -9.77 -1.64
C ASN A 68 -4.75 -11.13 -1.55
N TYR A 69 -4.90 -11.85 -2.66
CA TYR A 69 -5.66 -13.10 -2.73
C TYR A 69 -4.92 -14.26 -2.04
N ASN A 70 -3.66 -14.50 -2.37
CA ASN A 70 -2.83 -15.54 -1.77
C ASN A 70 -1.33 -15.16 -1.83
N ASP A 71 -0.51 -15.95 -1.12
CA ASP A 71 0.93 -15.76 -1.02
C ASP A 71 1.64 -15.93 -2.37
N GLU A 72 1.24 -16.94 -3.16
CA GLU A 72 1.81 -17.23 -4.49
C GLU A 72 1.70 -16.03 -5.46
N LEU A 73 0.56 -15.33 -5.47
CA LEU A 73 0.38 -14.14 -6.31
C LEU A 73 1.11 -12.93 -5.77
N ALA A 74 1.33 -12.84 -4.46
CA ALA A 74 2.19 -11.83 -3.89
C ALA A 74 3.67 -12.08 -4.23
N GLU A 75 4.13 -13.34 -4.17
CA GLU A 75 5.46 -13.75 -4.67
C GLU A 75 5.61 -13.46 -6.16
N ALA A 76 4.57 -13.69 -6.96
CA ALA A 76 4.59 -13.35 -8.38
C ALA A 76 4.73 -11.84 -8.61
N VAL A 77 4.11 -10.99 -7.78
CA VAL A 77 4.30 -9.53 -7.85
C VAL A 77 5.76 -9.14 -7.61
N VAL A 78 6.42 -9.77 -6.62
CA VAL A 78 7.85 -9.56 -6.34
C VAL A 78 8.71 -10.05 -7.50
N SER A 79 8.48 -11.29 -7.96
CA SER A 79 9.26 -11.94 -9.01
C SER A 79 9.17 -11.25 -10.38
N ASN A 80 8.08 -10.52 -10.62
CA ASN A 80 7.90 -9.70 -11.83
C ASN A 80 8.49 -8.28 -11.70
N GLU A 81 9.24 -7.98 -10.63
CA GLU A 81 9.85 -6.66 -10.35
C GLU A 81 8.83 -5.50 -10.34
N ILE A 82 7.63 -5.77 -9.85
CA ILE A 82 6.55 -4.76 -9.82
C ILE A 82 6.79 -3.74 -8.70
N LEU A 83 7.37 -4.16 -7.56
CA LEU A 83 7.57 -3.29 -6.40
C LEU A 83 8.50 -2.11 -6.69
N PRO A 84 9.72 -2.30 -7.24
CA PRO A 84 10.61 -1.17 -7.51
C PRO A 84 10.00 -0.17 -8.49
N GLN A 85 9.25 -0.65 -9.48
CA GLN A 85 8.57 0.20 -10.46
C GLN A 85 7.43 1.03 -9.85
N LEU A 86 6.69 0.47 -8.89
CA LEU A 86 5.68 1.21 -8.13
C LEU A 86 6.32 2.28 -7.25
N VAL A 87 7.40 1.93 -6.54
CA VAL A 87 8.10 2.83 -5.60
C VAL A 87 8.72 4.01 -6.35
N TYR A 88 9.37 3.77 -7.49
CA TYR A 88 9.97 4.82 -8.32
C TYR A 88 8.99 5.95 -8.65
N SER A 89 7.72 5.62 -8.88
CA SER A 89 6.70 6.61 -9.24
C SER A 89 5.95 7.17 -8.03
N LEU A 90 6.16 6.67 -6.82
CA LEU A 90 5.24 6.91 -5.71
C LEU A 90 5.28 8.37 -5.20
N ALA A 91 6.46 8.99 -5.14
CA ALA A 91 6.65 10.32 -4.59
C ALA A 91 5.99 11.44 -5.44
N GLU A 92 6.17 11.39 -6.76
CA GLU A 92 5.77 12.48 -7.69
C GLU A 92 4.36 12.34 -8.25
N GLN A 93 3.65 11.24 -7.94
CA GLN A 93 2.35 10.94 -8.52
C GLN A 93 1.18 11.53 -7.72
N ASN A 94 0.01 11.53 -8.37
CA ASN A 94 -1.22 12.01 -7.75
C ASN A 94 -1.70 11.09 -6.60
N ARG A 95 -2.59 11.63 -5.76
CA ARG A 95 -3.19 10.92 -4.61
C ARG A 95 -3.82 9.57 -4.94
N PHE A 96 -4.39 9.39 -6.14
CA PHE A 96 -5.07 8.15 -6.51
C PHE A 96 -4.07 7.04 -6.78
N TYR A 97 -2.96 7.38 -7.45
CA TYR A 97 -1.84 6.45 -7.64
C TYR A 97 -1.19 6.10 -6.32
N LYS A 98 -0.88 7.08 -5.45
CA LYS A 98 -0.30 6.86 -4.11
C LYS A 98 -1.12 5.84 -3.30
N LYS A 99 -2.45 6.00 -3.25
CA LYS A 99 -3.37 5.03 -2.60
C LYS A 99 -3.29 3.64 -3.23
N ALA A 100 -3.28 3.55 -4.56
CA ALA A 100 -3.24 2.27 -5.26
C ALA A 100 -1.89 1.56 -5.08
N ALA A 101 -0.78 2.28 -5.14
CA ALA A 101 0.56 1.76 -4.92
C ALA A 101 0.72 1.26 -3.47
N ALA A 102 0.34 2.08 -2.48
CA ALA A 102 0.33 1.67 -1.07
C ALA A 102 -0.55 0.43 -0.82
N PHE A 103 -1.67 0.29 -1.56
CA PHE A 103 -2.47 -0.93 -1.51
C PHE A 103 -1.72 -2.17 -2.01
N VAL A 104 -0.95 -2.08 -3.09
CA VAL A 104 -0.12 -3.20 -3.57
C VAL A 104 0.94 -3.56 -2.53
N LEU A 105 1.67 -2.56 -2.01
CA LEU A 105 2.73 -2.76 -1.02
C LEU A 105 2.19 -3.46 0.23
N ARG A 106 1.04 -2.99 0.74
CA ARG A 106 0.31 -3.63 1.83
C ARG A 106 -0.11 -5.07 1.51
N ALA A 107 -0.65 -5.28 0.31
CA ALA A 107 -1.16 -6.59 -0.11
C ALA A 107 -0.03 -7.63 -0.16
N VAL A 108 1.16 -7.23 -0.59
CA VAL A 108 2.35 -8.10 -0.61
C VAL A 108 2.91 -8.30 0.79
N ALA A 109 3.14 -7.21 1.55
CA ALA A 109 3.66 -7.28 2.91
C ALA A 109 2.77 -8.07 3.86
N LYS A 110 1.51 -8.35 3.51
CA LYS A 110 0.60 -9.10 4.36
C LYS A 110 0.96 -10.57 4.55
N HIS A 111 1.51 -11.26 3.58
CA HIS A 111 1.46 -12.72 3.66
C HIS A 111 2.59 -13.34 4.48
N SER A 112 3.81 -12.82 4.37
CA SER A 112 4.98 -13.42 5.02
C SER A 112 6.06 -12.37 5.36
N PRO A 113 6.96 -12.65 6.33
CA PRO A 113 8.08 -11.78 6.62
C PRO A 113 9.02 -11.63 5.41
N GLN A 114 9.17 -12.67 4.57
CA GLN A 114 9.99 -12.61 3.35
C GLN A 114 9.42 -11.62 2.33
N LEU A 115 8.10 -11.60 2.15
CA LEU A 115 7.45 -10.63 1.26
C LEU A 115 7.43 -9.22 1.85
N ALA A 116 7.28 -9.09 3.17
CA ALA A 116 7.44 -7.80 3.84
C ALA A 116 8.88 -7.27 3.66
N GLN A 117 9.90 -8.13 3.78
CA GLN A 117 11.28 -7.76 3.49
C GLN A 117 11.47 -7.34 2.04
N ALA A 118 10.88 -8.05 1.07
CA ALA A 118 10.93 -7.64 -0.34
C ALA A 118 10.30 -6.25 -0.58
N VAL A 119 9.27 -5.87 0.18
CA VAL A 119 8.71 -4.51 0.17
C VAL A 119 9.71 -3.50 0.73
N VAL A 120 10.38 -3.81 1.83
CA VAL A 120 11.45 -2.95 2.40
C VAL A 120 12.60 -2.78 1.40
N ASP A 121 13.09 -3.88 0.82
CA ASP A 121 14.20 -3.91 -0.13
C ASP A 121 13.91 -3.15 -1.43
N SER A 122 12.62 -2.96 -1.77
CA SER A 122 12.21 -2.15 -2.92
C SER A 122 12.33 -0.64 -2.70
N GLY A 123 12.74 -0.19 -1.51
CA GLY A 123 12.82 1.22 -1.13
C GLY A 123 11.46 1.83 -0.74
N ALA A 124 10.47 1.00 -0.43
CA ALA A 124 9.11 1.46 -0.19
C ALA A 124 8.94 2.28 1.09
N LEU A 125 9.81 2.10 2.10
CA LEU A 125 9.66 2.73 3.41
C LEU A 125 9.68 4.26 3.31
N ASP A 126 10.71 4.85 2.67
CA ASP A 126 10.82 6.30 2.50
C ASP A 126 9.60 6.88 1.77
N ALA A 127 9.14 6.18 0.73
CA ALA A 127 7.99 6.59 -0.06
C ALA A 127 6.67 6.51 0.74
N LEU A 128 6.50 5.50 1.59
CA LEU A 128 5.35 5.35 2.47
C LEU A 128 5.37 6.38 3.61
N VAL A 129 6.55 6.67 4.17
CA VAL A 129 6.73 7.72 5.20
C VAL A 129 6.37 9.08 4.62
N GLY A 130 6.86 9.43 3.42
CA GLY A 130 6.46 10.66 2.74
C GLY A 130 4.96 10.74 2.45
N CYS A 131 4.28 9.60 2.26
CA CYS A 131 2.81 9.57 2.12
C CYS A 131 2.06 9.89 3.42
N LEU A 132 2.66 9.72 4.60
CA LEU A 132 2.05 10.13 5.87
C LEU A 132 2.03 11.66 6.04
N GLU A 133 2.90 12.38 5.31
CA GLU A 133 2.98 13.85 5.32
C GLU A 133 1.98 14.52 4.35
N GLU A 134 1.35 13.75 3.46
CA GLU A 134 0.39 14.25 2.47
C GLU A 134 -0.89 14.79 3.10
N PHE A 135 -1.51 15.82 2.52
CA PHE A 135 -2.76 16.38 3.06
C PHE A 135 -3.97 15.45 2.96
N ASP A 136 -3.98 14.47 2.04
CA ASP A 136 -5.14 13.60 1.84
C ASP A 136 -5.15 12.46 2.87
N PRO A 137 -6.15 12.39 3.77
CA PRO A 137 -6.17 11.40 4.85
C PRO A 137 -6.28 9.96 4.32
N GLY A 138 -6.83 9.76 3.12
CA GLY A 138 -6.86 8.44 2.50
C GLY A 138 -5.49 7.97 2.00
N VAL A 139 -4.58 8.90 1.65
CA VAL A 139 -3.19 8.56 1.32
C VAL A 139 -2.45 8.17 2.60
N LYS A 140 -2.59 8.98 3.65
CA LYS A 140 -2.05 8.65 4.99
C LYS A 140 -2.54 7.31 5.49
N GLU A 141 -3.85 7.03 5.35
CA GLU A 141 -4.45 5.76 5.77
C GLU A 141 -3.82 4.57 5.02
N ALA A 142 -3.71 4.67 3.69
CA ALA A 142 -3.13 3.61 2.87
C ALA A 142 -1.66 3.34 3.24
N ALA A 143 -0.90 4.40 3.52
CA ALA A 143 0.50 4.29 3.95
C ALA A 143 0.63 3.68 5.35
N ALA A 144 -0.17 4.14 6.31
CA ALA A 144 -0.19 3.61 7.67
C ALA A 144 -0.53 2.12 7.71
N TRP A 145 -1.48 1.68 6.86
CA TRP A 145 -1.77 0.27 6.68
C TRP A 145 -0.54 -0.50 6.18
N ALA A 146 0.14 -0.03 5.13
CA ALA A 146 1.29 -0.74 4.58
C ALA A 146 2.42 -0.87 5.62
N LEU A 147 2.73 0.21 6.33
CA LEU A 147 3.75 0.24 7.38
C LEU A 147 3.42 -0.70 8.55
N GLY A 148 2.17 -0.72 9.02
CA GLY A 148 1.74 -1.66 10.07
C GLY A 148 1.86 -3.12 9.62
N TYR A 149 1.53 -3.41 8.36
CA TYR A 149 1.65 -4.76 7.79
C TYR A 149 3.10 -5.23 7.59
N ILE A 150 4.05 -4.30 7.42
CA ILE A 150 5.49 -4.60 7.44
C ILE A 150 5.92 -4.88 8.88
N ALA A 151 5.62 -3.95 9.80
CA ALA A 151 6.08 -4.01 11.18
C ALA A 151 5.58 -5.25 11.94
N ARG A 152 4.35 -5.71 11.67
CA ARG A 152 3.68 -6.74 12.48
C ARG A 152 4.35 -8.12 12.52
N HIS A 153 5.27 -8.39 11.60
CA HIS A 153 5.81 -9.74 11.37
C HIS A 153 6.92 -10.10 12.36
N ASN A 154 7.91 -9.23 12.54
CA ASN A 154 9.03 -9.46 13.44
C ASN A 154 9.70 -8.15 13.87
N GLY A 155 10.57 -8.24 14.89
CA GLY A 155 11.23 -7.06 15.46
C GLY A 155 12.19 -6.36 14.51
N GLU A 156 12.84 -7.07 13.57
CA GLU A 156 13.74 -6.46 12.59
C GLU A 156 12.96 -5.57 11.62
N LEU A 157 11.85 -6.07 11.05
CA LEU A 157 10.98 -5.29 10.19
C LEU A 157 10.34 -4.12 10.94
N ALA A 158 9.89 -4.33 12.17
CA ALA A 158 9.40 -3.24 13.02
C ALA A 158 10.48 -2.16 13.23
N GLN A 159 11.73 -2.56 13.50
CA GLN A 159 12.85 -1.64 13.63
C GLN A 159 13.10 -0.84 12.35
N THR A 160 13.06 -1.48 11.16
CA THR A 160 13.21 -0.72 9.91
C THR A 160 12.13 0.35 9.71
N VAL A 161 10.89 0.09 10.15
CA VAL A 161 9.79 1.06 10.11
C VAL A 161 10.04 2.23 11.09
N VAL A 162 10.61 1.94 12.27
CA VAL A 162 11.01 2.98 13.24
C VAL A 162 12.16 3.81 12.68
N ASP A 163 13.20 3.17 12.13
CA ASP A 163 14.39 3.82 11.60
C ASP A 163 14.07 4.72 10.40
N ALA A 164 13.04 4.37 9.61
CA ALA A 164 12.52 5.19 8.54
C ALA A 164 11.76 6.45 9.03
N GLY A 165 11.58 6.64 10.34
CA GLY A 165 10.91 7.81 10.91
C GLY A 165 9.38 7.77 10.86
N ALA A 166 8.78 6.58 10.69
CA ALA A 166 7.32 6.46 10.59
C ALA A 166 6.58 6.80 11.91
N VAL A 167 7.19 6.52 13.08
CA VAL A 167 6.51 6.58 14.38
C VAL A 167 5.94 7.97 14.69
N PRO A 168 6.71 9.08 14.63
CA PRO A 168 6.16 10.41 14.89
C PRO A 168 5.00 10.78 13.96
N LEU A 169 5.09 10.41 12.68
CA LEU A 169 4.03 10.69 11.70
C LEU A 169 2.77 9.87 11.98
N LEU A 170 2.91 8.60 12.37
CA LEU A 170 1.76 7.79 12.80
C LEU A 170 1.08 8.38 14.04
N VAL A 171 1.84 8.94 14.98
CA VAL A 171 1.28 9.65 16.15
C VAL A 171 0.51 10.91 15.73
N LEU A 172 0.98 11.66 14.72
CA LEU A 172 0.24 12.77 14.15
C LEU A 172 -1.06 12.28 13.48
N CYS A 173 -1.02 11.18 12.74
CA CYS A 173 -2.20 10.59 12.10
C CYS A 173 -3.27 10.13 13.11
N VAL A 174 -2.90 9.75 14.33
CA VAL A 174 -3.87 9.43 15.41
C VAL A 174 -4.67 10.67 15.87
N GLN A 175 -4.14 11.87 15.65
CA GLN A 175 -4.76 13.12 16.07
C GLN A 175 -5.76 13.66 15.04
N GLU A 176 -5.62 13.27 13.77
CA GLU A 176 -6.47 13.69 12.64
C GLU A 176 -7.94 13.29 12.83
N PRO A 177 -8.93 14.08 12.37
CA PRO A 177 -10.35 13.84 12.68
C PRO A 177 -10.92 12.54 12.10
N GLU A 178 -10.30 11.95 11.08
CA GLU A 178 -10.78 10.75 10.39
C GLU A 178 -10.64 9.49 11.26
N LEU A 179 -11.77 8.95 11.69
CA LEU A 179 -11.83 7.76 12.55
C LEU A 179 -11.07 6.55 11.98
N THR A 180 -11.14 6.34 10.66
CA THR A 180 -10.43 5.24 10.00
C THR A 180 -8.92 5.45 10.08
N LEU A 181 -8.43 6.64 9.79
CA LEU A 181 -7.01 6.99 9.91
C LEU A 181 -6.51 6.80 11.35
N LYS A 182 -7.28 7.23 12.36
CA LYS A 182 -6.95 7.00 13.78
C LYS A 182 -6.77 5.52 14.09
N ARG A 183 -7.76 4.69 13.71
CA ARG A 183 -7.74 3.23 13.95
C ARG A 183 -6.51 2.58 13.36
N ILE A 184 -6.21 2.90 12.11
CA ILE A 184 -5.12 2.27 11.39
C ILE A 184 -3.77 2.73 11.93
N SER A 185 -3.64 4.01 12.25
CA SER A 185 -2.39 4.54 12.82
C SER A 185 -2.13 3.96 14.21
N ALA A 186 -3.18 3.85 15.05
CA ALA A 186 -3.09 3.18 16.34
C ALA A 186 -2.73 1.68 16.19
N SER A 187 -3.34 0.98 15.22
CA SER A 187 -2.99 -0.41 14.92
C SER A 187 -1.55 -0.56 14.47
N ALA A 188 -1.05 0.32 13.60
CA ALA A 188 0.33 0.30 13.14
C ALA A 188 1.33 0.54 14.29
N LEU A 189 1.04 1.51 15.18
CA LEU A 189 1.84 1.75 16.39
C LEU A 189 1.84 0.52 17.33
N SER A 190 0.68 -0.15 17.47
CA SER A 190 0.58 -1.41 18.22
C SER A 190 1.43 -2.51 17.60
N ASP A 191 1.36 -2.68 16.28
CA ASP A 191 2.15 -3.65 15.52
C ASP A 191 3.66 -3.40 15.65
N ILE A 192 4.12 -2.16 15.79
CA ILE A 192 5.52 -1.81 16.08
C ILE A 192 5.88 -2.16 17.53
N SER A 193 5.10 -1.67 18.49
CA SER A 193 5.44 -1.72 19.93
C SER A 193 5.45 -3.13 20.54
N LYS A 194 4.73 -4.09 19.95
CA LYS A 194 4.59 -5.45 20.51
C LYS A 194 5.86 -6.30 20.44
N HIS A 195 6.87 -5.89 19.67
CA HIS A 195 8.02 -6.75 19.36
C HIS A 195 9.18 -6.65 20.36
N SER A 196 9.44 -5.48 20.96
CA SER A 196 10.47 -5.32 21.99
C SER A 196 10.22 -4.11 22.90
N PRO A 197 10.80 -4.08 24.12
CA PRO A 197 10.73 -2.91 25.00
C PRO A 197 11.30 -1.64 24.37
N GLU A 198 12.35 -1.74 23.56
CA GLU A 198 12.98 -0.61 22.87
C GLU A 198 12.05 -0.01 21.81
N LEU A 199 11.37 -0.86 21.03
CA LEU A 199 10.36 -0.42 20.06
C LEU A 199 9.14 0.19 20.74
N ALA A 200 8.69 -0.39 21.86
CA ALA A 200 7.64 0.20 22.69
C ALA A 200 8.08 1.57 23.24
N GLN A 201 9.32 1.70 23.70
CA GLN A 201 9.87 2.95 24.20
C GLN A 201 9.94 4.01 23.10
N ALA A 202 10.32 3.65 21.86
CA ALA A 202 10.31 4.58 20.73
C ALA A 202 8.90 5.16 20.46
N VAL A 203 7.85 4.35 20.59
CA VAL A 203 6.45 4.79 20.48
C VAL A 203 6.04 5.71 21.65
N VAL A 204 6.51 5.42 22.86
CA VAL A 204 6.29 6.25 24.05
C VAL A 204 7.00 7.61 23.92
N ASP A 205 8.25 7.61 23.50
CA ASP A 205 9.09 8.80 23.33
C ASP A 205 8.55 9.73 22.25
N ALA A 206 7.87 9.18 21.24
CA ALA A 206 7.12 9.95 20.24
C ALA A 206 5.81 10.57 20.77
N GLY A 207 5.45 10.34 22.04
CA GLY A 207 4.28 10.92 22.69
C GLY A 207 2.97 10.18 22.41
N ALA A 208 3.01 8.97 21.86
CA ALA A 208 1.80 8.24 21.45
C ALA A 208 0.80 8.01 22.60
N VAL A 209 1.31 7.77 23.82
CA VAL A 209 0.49 7.44 25.00
C VAL A 209 -0.56 8.51 25.31
N ALA A 210 -0.21 9.79 25.18
CA ALA A 210 -1.12 10.90 25.46
C ALA A 210 -2.35 10.91 24.53
N TYR A 211 -2.19 10.37 23.32
CA TYR A 211 -3.23 10.35 22.29
C TYR A 211 -3.94 9.00 22.21
N LEU A 212 -3.27 7.90 22.53
CA LEU A 212 -3.84 6.55 22.53
C LEU A 212 -4.65 6.26 23.80
N ALA A 213 -4.20 6.70 24.98
CA ALA A 213 -4.89 6.40 26.24
C ALA A 213 -6.36 6.90 26.29
N PRO A 214 -6.71 8.10 25.77
CA PRO A 214 -8.10 8.52 25.69
C PRO A 214 -8.97 7.66 24.77
N LEU A 215 -8.38 6.99 23.75
CA LEU A 215 -9.12 6.17 22.80
C LEU A 215 -9.68 4.88 23.44
N ILE A 216 -9.11 4.42 24.55
CA ILE A 216 -9.61 3.27 25.33
C ILE A 216 -11.04 3.54 25.85
N GLN A 217 -11.37 4.80 26.11
CA GLN A 217 -12.70 5.23 26.56
C GLN A 217 -13.68 5.46 25.40
N SER A 218 -13.21 5.37 24.14
CA SER A 218 -14.05 5.54 22.96
C SER A 218 -15.16 4.47 22.92
N PRO A 219 -16.39 4.81 22.51
CA PRO A 219 -17.45 3.81 22.30
C PRO A 219 -17.13 2.84 21.14
N ASP A 220 -16.11 3.14 20.34
CA ASP A 220 -15.67 2.35 19.21
C ASP A 220 -14.79 1.17 19.62
N GLY A 221 -15.35 -0.04 19.60
CA GLY A 221 -14.64 -1.26 19.99
C GLY A 221 -13.45 -1.66 19.10
N LYS A 222 -13.27 -1.05 17.91
CA LYS A 222 -12.06 -1.26 17.09
C LYS A 222 -10.92 -0.28 17.43
N LEU A 223 -11.20 0.73 18.24
CA LEU A 223 -10.22 1.69 18.77
C LEU A 223 -9.75 1.36 20.20
N LYS A 224 -10.44 0.44 20.87
CA LYS A 224 -10.04 -0.12 22.16
C LYS A 224 -9.03 -1.24 21.96
#